data_AF-A0A816GZS8-F1
#
_entry.id   AF-A0A816GZS8-F1
#
_cell.length_a   1.000
_cell.length_b   1.000
_cell.length_c   1.000
_cell.angle_alpha   90.00
_cell.angle_beta   90.00
_cell.angle_gamma   90.00
#
_symmetry.space_group_name_H-M   'P 1'
#
loop_
_entity.id
_entity.type
_entity.pdbx_description
1 polymer ?
#
loop_
_entity_poly.entity_id
_entity_poly.type
_entity_poly.pdbx_seq_one_letter_code
_entity_poly.pdbx_strand_id
1 'polypeptide(L)' 'DVNGTGYRYILPENIFKKFIVISDRRTQIAGYLYGVSPPDNPQVKEIRCVVLPPQWGTHETVHLPNILPEHESFK' A
#
# COMPACT_ATOMS: atom_id res chain seq x y z
N ASP A 1 -20.71 9.09 0.95
CA ASP A 1 -21.19 8.42 -0.26
C ASP A 1 -20.03 8.28 -1.22
N VAL A 2 -19.67 7.05 -1.61
CA VAL A 2 -18.61 6.82 -2.61
C VAL A 2 -19.30 6.87 -3.97
N ASN A 3 -19.32 8.07 -4.56
CA ASN A 3 -19.90 8.29 -5.89
C ASN A 3 -19.34 7.28 -6.90
N GLY A 4 -20.22 6.62 -7.65
CA GLY A 4 -19.97 5.45 -8.49
C GLY A 4 -19.04 5.64 -9.69
N THR A 5 -18.16 6.63 -9.67
CA THR A 5 -17.15 6.95 -10.70
C THR A 5 -15.71 6.63 -10.29
N GLY A 6 -15.48 6.19 -9.04
CA GLY A 6 -14.15 5.87 -8.51
C GLY A 6 -13.74 4.40 -8.61
N TYR A 7 -12.43 4.13 -8.63
CA TYR A 7 -11.91 2.77 -8.48
C TYR A 7 -12.20 2.21 -7.09
N ARG A 8 -12.49 0.91 -7.01
CA ARG A 8 -12.63 0.17 -5.75
C ARG A 8 -11.33 -0.55 -5.45
N TYR A 9 -10.67 -0.18 -4.35
CA TYR A 9 -9.42 -0.81 -3.92
C TYR A 9 -9.70 -1.92 -2.92
N ILE A 10 -9.18 -3.12 -3.19
CA ILE A 10 -9.30 -4.28 -2.30
C ILE A 10 -7.95 -4.50 -1.64
N LEU A 11 -7.91 -4.41 -0.30
CA LEU A 11 -6.73 -4.68 0.51
C LEU A 11 -6.85 -6.06 1.19
N PRO A 12 -5.91 -6.99 0.97
CA PRO A 12 -5.92 -8.28 1.64
C PRO A 12 -5.72 -8.17 3.16
N GLU A 13 -6.52 -8.92 3.91
CA GLU A 13 -6.54 -8.86 5.38
C GLU A 13 -5.20 -9.30 6.01
N ASN A 14 -4.53 -10.29 5.43
CA ASN A 14 -3.24 -10.78 5.90
C ASN A 14 -2.15 -9.70 5.83
N ILE A 15 -2.12 -8.94 4.73
CA ILE A 15 -1.17 -7.83 4.53
C ILE A 15 -1.48 -6.71 5.52
N PHE A 16 -2.76 -6.34 5.66
CA PHE A 16 -3.19 -5.30 6.58
C PHE A 16 -2.84 -5.63 8.04
N LYS A 17 -3.16 -6.84 8.49
CA LYS A 17 -2.80 -7.31 9.84
C LYS A 17 -1.30 -7.27 10.08
N LYS A 18 -0.50 -7.74 9.11
CA LYS A 18 0.96 -7.73 9.23
C LYS A 18 1.50 -6.30 9.31
N PHE A 19 0.95 -5.37 8.52
CA PHE A 19 1.33 -3.95 8.55
C PHE A 19 1.05 -3.30 9.91
N ILE A 20 -0.08 -3.62 10.55
CA ILE A 20 -0.38 -3.15 11.91
C ILE A 20 0.57 -3.75 12.94
N VAL A 21 0.94 -5.03 12.80
CA VAL A 21 1.82 -5.70 13.77
C VAL A 21 3.25 -5.13 13.76
N ILE A 22 3.75 -4.71 12.60
CA ILE A 22 5.08 -4.11 12.46
C ILE A 22 5.11 -2.60 12.70
N SER A 23 3.95 -1.96 12.90
CA SER A 23 3.87 -0.52 13.11
C SER A 23 4.16 -0.14 14.56
N ASP A 24 4.41 1.16 14.77
CA ASP A 24 4.57 1.74 16.10
C ASP A 24 3.38 2.63 16.45
N ARG A 25 3.16 2.88 17.75
CA ARG A 25 2.05 3.72 18.24
C ARG A 25 2.34 5.22 18.19
N ARG A 26 3.61 5.62 18.15
CA ARG A 26 4.03 7.03 18.22
C ARG A 26 4.65 7.50 16.91
N THR A 27 5.24 6.59 16.16
CA THR A 27 5.95 6.87 14.92
C THR A 27 5.18 6.28 13.75
N GLN A 28 4.87 7.11 12.75
CA GLN A 28 4.20 6.64 11.54
C GLN A 28 5.15 5.80 10.67
N ILE A 29 4.58 4.81 9.97
CA ILE A 29 5.25 4.05 8.91
C ILE A 29 4.37 4.09 7.65
N ALA A 30 4.98 3.97 6.48
CA ALA A 30 4.33 3.97 5.19
C ALA A 30 4.81 2.79 4.32
N GLY A 31 3.99 2.39 3.36
CA GLY A 31 4.34 1.37 2.39
C GLY A 31 3.73 1.70 1.03
N TYR A 32 4.45 1.38 -0.04
CA TYR A 32 3.97 1.55 -1.41
C TYR A 32 3.04 0.39 -1.78
N LEU A 33 1.86 0.71 -2.28
CA LEU A 33 0.85 -0.28 -2.69
C LEU A 33 1.05 -0.65 -4.16
N TYR A 34 1.24 -1.94 -4.42
CA TYR A 34 1.29 -2.49 -5.77
C TYR A 34 0.14 -3.47 -5.96
N GLY A 35 -0.54 -3.34 -7.09
CA GLY A 35 -1.75 -4.09 -7.38
C GLY A 35 -2.08 -4.09 -8.85
N VAL A 36 -3.04 -4.92 -9.22
CA VAL A 36 -3.51 -5.07 -10.59
C VAL A 36 -5.02 -5.01 -10.63
N SER A 37 -5.57 -4.68 -11.80
CA SER A 37 -7.00 -4.88 -12.03
C SER A 37 -7.25 -6.33 -12.43
N PRO A 38 -8.27 -6.99 -11.88
CA PRO A 38 -8.77 -8.24 -12.42
C PRO A 38 -9.14 -8.07 -13.90
N PRO A 39 -8.96 -9.10 -14.74
CA PRO A 39 -9.33 -9.05 -16.16
C PRO A 39 -10.84 -8.80 -16.34
N ASP A 40 -11.65 -9.26 -15.39
CA ASP A 40 -13.12 -9.19 -15.45
C ASP A 40 -13.70 -7.85 -15.01
N ASN A 41 -12.93 -7.04 -14.26
CA ASN A 41 -13.43 -5.78 -13.73
C ASN A 41 -12.32 -4.70 -13.60
N PRO A 42 -12.15 -3.82 -14.61
CA PRO A 42 -11.11 -2.80 -14.60
C PRO A 42 -11.35 -1.68 -13.58
N GLN A 43 -12.56 -1.57 -13.03
CA GLN A 43 -12.90 -0.60 -11.98
C GLN A 43 -12.45 -1.05 -10.59
N VAL A 44 -12.01 -2.30 -10.45
CA VAL A 44 -11.45 -2.84 -9.21
C VAL A 44 -9.92 -2.86 -9.31
N LYS A 45 -9.26 -2.49 -8.21
CA LYS A 45 -7.81 -2.53 -8.03
C LYS A 45 -7.50 -3.43 -6.84
N GLU A 46 -6.97 -4.62 -7.10
CA GLU A 46 -6.57 -5.56 -6.06
C GLU A 46 -5.12 -5.30 -5.67
N ILE A 47 -4.90 -4.94 -4.40
CA ILE A 47 -3.56 -4.77 -3.84
C ILE A 47 -2.96 -6.15 -3.61
N ARG A 48 -1.84 -6.45 -4.26
CA ARG A 48 -1.14 -7.75 -4.14
C ARG A 48 0.11 -7.67 -3.29
N CYS A 49 0.73 -6.51 -3.22
CA CYS A 49 1.95 -6.30 -2.44
C CYS A 49 1.98 -4.92 -1.78
N VAL A 50 2.63 -4.87 -0.62
CA VAL A 50 3.00 -3.62 0.06
C VAL A 50 4.51 -3.63 0.25
N VAL A 51 5.19 -2.66 -0.34
CA VAL A 51 6.65 -2.54 -0.28
C VAL A 51 7.02 -1.55 0.81
N LEU A 52 7.93 -1.97 1.68
CA LEU A 52 8.47 -1.17 2.77
C LEU A 52 9.91 -0.76 2.41
N PRO A 53 10.12 0.44 1.83
CA PRO A 53 11.47 0.95 1.62
C PRO A 53 12.11 1.32 2.97
N PRO A 54 13.44 1.54 3.00
CA PRO A 54 14.10 2.17 4.13
C PRO A 54 13.44 3.52 4.44
N GLN A 55 12.98 3.73 5.67
CA GLN A 55 12.17 4.90 6.04
C GLN A 55 12.37 5.25 7.51
N TRP A 56 12.04 6.49 7.86
CA TRP A 56 11.90 6.94 9.24
C TRP A 56 10.69 7.86 9.33
N GLY A 57 10.03 7.86 10.49
CA GLY A 57 8.81 8.64 10.69
C GLY A 57 8.92 9.60 11.88
N THR A 58 7.97 10.50 11.93
CA THR A 58 7.60 11.28 13.11
C THR A 58 6.17 10.88 13.53
N HIS A 59 5.58 11.61 14.46
CA HIS A 59 4.18 11.42 14.83
C HIS A 59 3.19 11.97 13.78
N GLU A 60 3.66 12.84 12.88
CA GLU A 60 2.83 13.51 11.86
C GLU A 60 3.10 13.03 10.44
N THR A 61 4.35 12.65 10.13
CA THR A 61 4.80 12.40 8.76
C THR A 61 5.76 11.21 8.66
N VAL A 62 5.94 10.69 7.45
CA VAL A 62 6.95 9.66 7.11
C VAL A 62 7.88 10.20 6.04
N HIS A 63 9.18 9.96 6.22
CA HIS A 63 10.22 10.29 5.27
C HIS A 63 10.64 9.03 4.50
N LEU A 64 10.38 9.07 3.20
CA LEU A 64 10.65 8.00 2.24
C LEU A 64 11.78 8.43 1.28
N PRO A 65 12.52 7.48 0.71
CA PRO A 65 13.48 7.77 -0.35
C PRO A 65 12.75 8.22 -1.62
N ASN A 66 13.39 9.09 -2.41
CA ASN A 66 12.84 9.56 -3.68
C ASN A 66 12.82 8.47 -4.77
N ILE A 67 13.59 7.40 -4.58
CA ILE A 67 13.69 6.29 -5.53
C ILE A 67 12.55 5.32 -5.26
N LEU A 68 11.72 5.09 -6.26
CA LEU A 68 10.64 4.12 -6.17
C LEU A 68 11.20 2.69 -6.18
N PRO A 69 10.58 1.74 -5.46
CA PRO A 69 10.99 0.35 -5.51
C PRO A 69 10.86 -0.25 -6.91
N GLU A 70 11.94 -0.89 -7.36
CA GLU A 70 11.97 -1.66 -8.60
C GLU A 70 12.27 -3.12 -8.26
N HIS A 71 11.41 -4.03 -8.71
CA HIS A 71 11.61 -5.48 -8.55
C HIS A 71 10.85 -6.23 -9.65
N GLU A 72 11.39 -7.36 -10.09
CA GLU A 72 10.76 -8.18 -11.13
C GLU A 72 9.36 -8.68 -10.72
N SER A 73 9.13 -8.90 -9.43
CA SER A 73 7.84 -9.34 -8.89
C SER A 73 6.70 -8.33 -9.00
N PHE A 74 6.97 -7.07 -9.39
CA PHE A 74 5.94 -6.05 -9.64
C PHE A 74 5.72 -5.77 -11.13
N LYS A 75 6.41 -6.48 -12.02
CA LYS A 75 6.21 -6.41 -13.47
C LYS A 75 5.04 -7.28 -13.93
#